data_AF-A0A919IA67-F1
#
_entry.id   AF-A0A919IA67-F1
#
_cell.length_a   1.000
_cell.length_b   1.000
_cell.length_c   1.000
_cell.angle_alpha   90.00
_cell.angle_beta   90.00
_cell.angle_gamma   90.00
#
_symmetry.space_group_name_H-M   'P 1'
#
loop_
_entity.id
_entity.type
_entity.pdbx_description
1 polymer ?
#
loop_
_entity_poly.entity_id
_entity_poly.type
_entity_poly.pdbx_seq_one_letter_code
_entity_poly.pdbx_strand_id
1 'polypeptide(L)' 'MGRGDKKSKKGKRSKGSYGNSRNRKQIKAKLKRTASKKTAKAAGDASKPKARKVAKKKED' A
#
# COMPACT_ATOMS: atom_id res chain seq x y z
N MET A 1 -13.56 13.96 -1.21
CA MET A 1 -14.37 13.93 0.04
C MET A 1 -13.60 14.56 1.20
N GLY A 2 -14.21 15.52 1.90
CA GLY A 2 -13.59 16.35 2.94
C GLY A 2 -13.51 15.68 4.33
N ARG A 3 -13.01 16.41 5.34
CA ARG A 3 -12.95 15.92 6.73
C ARG A 3 -14.34 15.82 7.39
N GLY A 4 -15.32 16.59 6.93
CA GLY A 4 -16.72 16.51 7.41
C GLY A 4 -17.50 15.32 6.87
N ASP A 5 -17.02 14.66 5.80
CA ASP A 5 -17.72 13.54 5.19
C ASP A 5 -17.55 12.25 6.00
N LYS A 6 -18.61 11.90 6.73
CA LYS A 6 -18.71 10.74 7.62
C LYS A 6 -18.70 9.38 6.90
N LYS A 7 -18.86 9.33 5.57
CA LYS A 7 -18.78 8.09 4.77
C LYS A 7 -17.36 7.86 4.26
N SER A 8 -16.62 8.93 4.01
CA SER A 8 -15.23 8.84 3.53
C SER A 8 -14.24 8.35 4.59
N LYS A 9 -13.13 7.76 4.13
CA LYS A 9 -12.01 7.38 5.01
C LYS A 9 -11.40 8.59 5.73
N LYS A 10 -11.40 9.78 5.09
CA LYS A 10 -10.85 11.03 5.64
C LYS A 10 -11.73 11.56 6.79
N GLY A 11 -13.05 11.59 6.63
CA GLY A 11 -13.92 12.01 7.73
C GLY A 11 -14.08 10.98 8.84
N LYS A 12 -14.05 9.67 8.52
CA LYS A 12 -13.91 8.64 9.57
C LYS A 12 -12.63 8.80 10.40
N ARG A 13 -11.51 9.16 9.76
CA ARG A 13 -10.27 9.52 10.47
C ARG A 13 -10.45 10.75 11.36
N SER A 14 -11.06 11.81 10.84
CA SER A 14 -11.26 13.06 11.59
C SER A 14 -12.17 12.88 12.79
N LYS A 15 -13.25 12.10 12.66
CA LYS A 15 -14.18 11.80 13.76
C LYS A 15 -13.63 10.76 14.75
N GLY A 16 -12.58 10.01 14.39
CA GLY A 16 -12.07 8.89 15.20
C GLY A 16 -12.95 7.64 15.20
N SER A 17 -13.91 7.53 14.27
CA SER A 17 -14.81 6.37 14.17
C SER A 17 -14.39 5.39 13.07
N TYR A 18 -14.85 4.14 13.20
CA TYR A 18 -14.63 3.10 12.20
C TYR A 18 -15.93 2.83 11.41
N GLY A 19 -15.79 2.17 10.26
CA GLY A 19 -16.91 1.80 9.39
C GLY A 19 -16.38 1.14 8.11
N ASN A 20 -17.23 1.00 7.09
CA ASN A 20 -16.86 0.30 5.86
C ASN A 20 -15.59 0.88 5.21
N SER A 21 -15.47 2.20 5.12
CA SER A 21 -14.30 2.87 4.53
C SER A 21 -13.05 2.91 5.41
N ARG A 22 -13.18 2.68 6.73
CA ARG A 22 -12.08 2.62 7.71
C ARG A 22 -12.28 1.40 8.62
N ASN A 23 -11.98 0.21 8.10
CA ASN A 23 -12.19 -1.06 8.81
C ASN A 23 -11.02 -1.39 9.77
N ARG A 24 -11.33 -1.70 11.04
CA ARG A 24 -10.34 -2.04 12.09
C ARG A 24 -9.49 -3.26 11.75
N LYS A 25 -10.11 -4.36 11.30
CA LYS A 25 -9.41 -5.64 11.03
C LYS A 25 -8.38 -5.46 9.91
N GLN A 26 -8.78 -4.80 8.84
CA GLN A 26 -7.89 -4.51 7.71
C GLN A 26 -6.74 -3.58 8.09
N ILE A 27 -6.98 -2.59 8.96
CA ILE A 27 -5.92 -1.69 9.45
C ILE A 27 -4.92 -2.48 10.29
N LYS A 28 -5.38 -3.30 11.25
CA LYS A 28 -4.49 -4.16 12.06
C LYS A 28 -3.65 -5.10 11.18
N ALA A 29 -4.27 -5.73 10.18
CA ALA A 29 -3.56 -6.60 9.25
C ALA A 29 -2.53 -5.85 8.39
N LYS A 30 -2.82 -4.61 7.99
CA LYS A 30 -1.86 -3.74 7.29
C LYS A 30 -0.69 -3.35 8.20
N LEU A 31 -0.96 -2.95 9.44
CA LEU A 31 0.06 -2.56 10.42
C LEU A 31 1.04 -3.71 10.72
N LYS A 32 0.53 -4.93 10.91
CA LYS A 32 1.37 -6.12 11.10
C LYS A 32 2.28 -6.38 9.90
N ARG A 33 1.74 -6.30 8.68
CA ARG A 33 2.51 -6.47 7.44
C ARG A 33 3.54 -5.36 7.20
N THR A 34 3.24 -4.12 7.57
CA THR A 34 4.21 -3.03 7.43
C THR A 34 5.32 -3.12 8.47
N ALA A 35 5.01 -3.59 9.67
CA ALA A 35 6.02 -3.81 10.71
C ALA A 35 7.04 -4.89 10.28
N SER A 36 6.58 -6.00 9.70
CA SER A 36 7.49 -7.06 9.22
C SER A 36 8.29 -6.67 7.97
N LYS A 37 7.85 -5.67 7.20
CA LYS A 37 8.57 -5.17 6.01
C LYS A 37 9.56 -4.04 6.34
N LYS A 38 9.35 -3.31 7.43
CA LYS A 38 10.22 -2.18 7.81
C LYS A 38 11.62 -2.63 8.22
N THR A 39 11.77 -3.87 8.69
CA THR A 39 13.08 -4.49 8.97
C THR A 39 13.85 -4.89 7.71
N ALA A 40 13.22 -4.93 6.53
CA ALA A 40 13.86 -5.35 5.27
C ALA A 40 14.22 -4.17 4.34
N LYS A 41 13.96 -2.92 4.74
CA LYS A 41 14.20 -1.73 3.90
C LYS A 41 14.86 -0.60 4.69
N ALA A 42 15.98 -0.89 5.32
CA ALA A 42 16.94 0.10 5.76
C ALA A 42 18.34 -0.44 5.46
N ALA A 43 18.99 0.13 4.42
CA ALA A 43 20.41 0.00 4.03
C ALA A 43 20.95 -1.43 3.72
N GLY A 44 21.47 -1.73 2.54
CA GLY A 44 22.38 -0.90 1.77
C GLY A 44 22.18 -0.89 0.24
N ASP A 45 22.74 0.18 -0.31
CA ASP A 45 23.11 0.45 -1.68
C ASP A 45 23.81 -0.74 -2.37
N ALA A 46 23.36 -1.07 -3.58
CA ALA A 46 24.18 -1.34 -4.77
C ALA A 46 23.32 -2.05 -5.85
N SER A 47 23.48 -1.61 -7.09
CA SER A 47 22.99 -2.24 -8.33
C SER A 47 21.56 -1.91 -8.81
N LYS A 48 21.42 -0.73 -9.43
CA LYS A 48 20.92 -0.74 -10.82
C LYS A 48 22.11 -1.14 -11.72
N PRO A 49 21.97 -1.71 -12.93
CA PRO A 49 20.79 -2.22 -13.66
C PRO A 49 21.04 -3.66 -14.22
N LYS A 50 20.04 -4.30 -14.83
CA LYS A 50 20.21 -5.20 -16.01
C LYS A 50 18.87 -5.65 -16.56
N ALA A 51 18.48 -5.04 -17.68
CA ALA A 51 17.53 -5.63 -18.61
C ALA A 51 18.15 -6.88 -19.28
N ARG A 52 17.34 -7.92 -19.50
CA ARG A 52 17.54 -9.01 -20.48
C ARG A 52 16.13 -9.31 -21.05
N LYS A 53 15.70 -8.84 -22.24
CA LYS A 53 15.94 -9.27 -23.66
C LYS A 53 15.88 -10.81 -23.81
N VAL A 54 15.14 -11.48 -24.72
CA VAL A 54 14.79 -11.18 -26.14
C VAL A 54 13.62 -12.08 -26.68
N ALA A 55 12.89 -11.60 -27.72
CA ALA A 55 12.41 -12.26 -28.98
C ALA A 55 11.40 -13.47 -28.96
N LYS A 56 10.50 -13.75 -29.92
CA LYS A 56 10.17 -13.26 -31.30
C LYS A 56 8.82 -13.87 -31.80
N LYS A 57 8.17 -13.18 -32.79
CA LYS A 57 7.29 -13.64 -33.93
C LYS A 57 5.82 -14.08 -33.66
N LYS A 58 4.82 -13.34 -34.20
CA LYS A 58 4.06 -13.43 -35.51
C LYS A 58 2.94 -14.50 -35.44
N GLU A 59 1.71 -14.42 -35.96
CA GLU A 59 0.83 -13.60 -36.85
C GLU A 59 -0.62 -13.81 -36.29
N ASP A 60 -1.70 -13.05 -36.57
CA ASP A 60 -2.30 -12.53 -37.81
C ASP A 60 -3.01 -11.17 -37.57
#